data_AF-A0A949BS65-F1
#
_entry.id   AF-A0A949BS65-F1
#
_cell.length_a   1.000
_cell.length_b   1.000
_cell.length_c   1.000
_cell.angle_alpha   90.00
_cell.angle_beta   90.00
_cell.angle_gamma   90.00
#
_symmetry.space_group_name_H-M   'P 1'
#
loop_
_entity.id
_entity.type
_entity.pdbx_description
1 polymer ?
#
loop_
_entity_poly.entity_id
_entity_poly.type
_entity_poly.pdbx_seq_one_letter_code
_entity_poly.pdbx_strand_id
1 'polypeptide(L)'
;MNKRTALVLSLWSACTLSMIVGCAILRQVSHEERPVELGEAWAKEYLTEFEAGKLTEYMPPSGYVPDAETAISIALAVWKPIYGVKQIEREAPYFAYLVDGYWVATGSLPEGWLGGTAKAIIRRSTGEVVHVIHYK
;
A
#
# COMPACT_ATOMS: atom_id res chain seq x y z
N MET A 1 70.10 -17.81 -12.04
CA MET A 1 71.19 -16.85 -11.78
C MET A 1 70.81 -15.53 -12.42
N ASN A 2 70.68 -14.49 -11.59
CA ASN A 2 70.22 -13.15 -11.96
C ASN A 2 71.09 -12.51 -13.05
N LYS A 3 70.47 -11.73 -13.94
CA LYS A 3 70.97 -10.51 -14.61
C LYS A 3 69.82 -9.99 -15.50
N ARG A 4 69.03 -9.02 -15.02
CA ARG A 4 69.20 -7.56 -15.14
C ARG A 4 69.33 -7.06 -16.60
N THR A 5 68.33 -6.25 -16.95
CA THR A 5 68.36 -5.01 -17.77
C THR A 5 68.72 -5.09 -19.25
N ALA A 6 67.74 -4.71 -20.09
CA ALA A 6 67.96 -3.74 -21.16
C ALA A 6 66.62 -3.08 -21.54
N LEU A 7 66.51 -1.78 -21.29
CA LEU A 7 65.53 -0.91 -21.94
C LEU A 7 65.91 -0.79 -23.42
N VAL A 8 64.95 -1.01 -24.32
CA VAL A 8 65.01 -0.49 -25.68
C VAL A 8 63.65 0.12 -25.99
N LEU A 9 63.62 1.45 -25.99
CA LEU A 9 62.54 2.24 -26.56
C LEU A 9 62.69 2.18 -28.09
N SER A 10 61.71 1.61 -28.77
CA SER A 10 61.49 1.85 -30.19
C SER A 10 59.99 1.96 -30.42
N LEU A 11 59.52 3.19 -30.51
CA LEU A 11 58.28 3.48 -31.21
C LEU A 11 58.47 3.06 -32.67
N TRP A 12 57.45 2.45 -33.26
CA TRP A 12 56.80 2.83 -34.52
C TRP A 12 55.92 1.68 -35.00
N SER A 13 54.85 2.07 -35.70
CA SER A 13 54.14 1.28 -36.70
C SER A 13 52.95 0.42 -36.26
N ALA A 14 51.78 0.99 -36.55
CA ALA A 14 50.74 0.39 -37.38
C ALA A 14 50.14 -0.95 -36.94
N CYS A 15 48.93 -0.83 -36.36
CA CYS A 15 47.70 -1.39 -36.91
C CYS A 15 47.80 -2.83 -37.46
N THR A 16 47.53 -3.83 -36.61
CA THR A 16 46.93 -5.11 -37.05
C THR A 16 45.97 -5.64 -35.98
N LEU A 17 44.69 -5.35 -36.21
CA LEU A 17 43.53 -6.22 -36.02
C LEU A 17 43.79 -7.59 -35.35
N SER A 18 43.48 -7.72 -34.05
CA SER A 18 42.88 -8.97 -33.54
C SER A 18 42.34 -8.86 -32.12
N MET A 19 41.19 -9.49 -31.94
CA MET A 19 40.59 -9.98 -30.71
C MET A 19 39.71 -9.03 -29.87
N ILE A 20 38.39 -9.19 -30.11
CA ILE A 20 37.43 -9.61 -29.10
C ILE A 20 37.41 -8.74 -27.83
N VAL A 21 36.53 -7.74 -27.82
CA VAL A 21 35.41 -7.77 -26.88
C VAL A 21 34.24 -7.16 -27.63
N GLY A 22 33.33 -8.01 -28.11
CA GLY A 22 31.98 -7.57 -28.40
C GLY A 22 31.40 -7.05 -27.09
N CYS A 23 31.58 -5.77 -26.82
CA CYS A 23 30.77 -5.03 -25.87
C CYS A 23 29.40 -4.86 -26.54
N ALA A 24 28.70 -5.98 -26.69
CA ALA A 24 27.28 -5.98 -26.86
C ALA A 24 26.76 -5.31 -25.58
N ILE A 25 26.54 -4.01 -25.67
CA ILE A 25 25.81 -3.23 -24.70
C ILE A 25 24.45 -3.91 -24.65
N LEU A 26 24.29 -4.85 -23.71
CA LEU A 26 23.00 -5.30 -23.24
C LEU A 26 22.39 -4.04 -22.61
N ARG A 27 21.74 -3.24 -23.45
CA ARG A 27 20.82 -2.21 -23.03
C ARG A 27 19.68 -2.98 -22.38
N GLN A 28 19.83 -3.25 -21.09
CA GLN A 28 18.73 -3.65 -20.24
C GLN A 28 17.71 -2.52 -20.37
N VAL A 29 16.69 -2.74 -21.20
CA VAL A 29 15.50 -1.90 -21.22
C VAL A 29 14.83 -2.21 -19.89
N SER A 30 15.04 -1.33 -18.91
CA SER A 30 14.21 -1.32 -17.71
C SER A 30 12.80 -1.05 -18.18
N HIS A 31 11.95 -2.07 -18.16
CA HIS A 31 10.53 -1.91 -18.42
C HIS A 31 9.96 -1.21 -17.19
N GLU A 32 9.76 0.10 -17.29
CA GLU A 32 9.10 0.86 -16.24
C GLU A 32 7.62 0.50 -16.29
N GLU A 33 7.18 -0.38 -15.39
CA GLU A 33 5.79 -0.76 -15.23
C GLU A 33 4.99 0.47 -14.77
N ARG A 34 4.45 1.22 -15.72
CA ARG A 34 3.54 2.33 -15.41
C ARG A 34 2.19 1.75 -14.99
N PRO A 35 1.67 2.10 -13.81
CA PRO A 35 0.33 1.69 -13.41
C PRO A 35 -0.71 2.12 -14.45
N VAL A 36 -1.61 1.21 -14.84
CA VAL A 36 -2.75 1.55 -15.68
C VAL A 36 -3.84 2.13 -14.80
N GLU A 37 -4.18 3.40 -15.01
CA GLU A 37 -5.37 4.01 -14.41
C GLU A 37 -6.60 3.62 -15.24
N LEU A 38 -7.45 2.75 -14.69
CA LEU A 38 -8.60 2.19 -15.42
C LEU A 38 -9.72 3.21 -15.68
N GLY A 39 -9.77 4.29 -14.89
CA GLY A 39 -10.70 5.42 -15.08
C GLY A 39 -12.17 5.12 -14.78
N GLU A 40 -13.01 6.15 -14.88
CA GLU A 40 -14.44 6.12 -14.53
C GLU A 40 -15.26 5.16 -15.41
N ALA A 41 -14.89 5.03 -16.69
CA ALA A 41 -15.60 4.17 -17.64
C ALA A 41 -15.55 2.69 -17.21
N TRP A 42 -14.36 2.22 -16.82
CA TRP A 42 -14.18 0.86 -16.31
C TRP A 42 -14.98 0.63 -15.02
N ALA A 43 -14.97 1.60 -14.10
CA ALA A 43 -15.72 1.49 -12.84
C ALA A 43 -17.25 1.37 -13.08
N LYS A 44 -17.78 2.11 -14.05
CA LYS A 44 -19.20 2.02 -14.45
C LYS A 44 -19.55 0.68 -15.08
N GLU A 45 -18.69 0.17 -15.95
CA GLU A 45 -18.86 -1.15 -16.57
C GLU A 45 -18.86 -2.24 -15.51
N TYR A 46 -17.89 -2.23 -14.59
CA TYR A 46 -17.80 -3.20 -13.50
C TYR A 46 -19.03 -3.18 -12.59
N LEU A 47 -19.53 -2.00 -12.23
CA LEU A 47 -20.76 -1.88 -11.43
C LEU A 47 -21.98 -2.43 -12.19
N THR A 48 -22.06 -2.18 -13.50
CA THR A 48 -23.14 -2.72 -14.35
C THR A 48 -23.11 -4.26 -14.38
N GLU A 49 -21.93 -4.87 -14.44
CA GLU A 49 -21.79 -6.33 -14.38
C GLU A 49 -22.17 -6.90 -13.01
N PHE A 50 -21.81 -6.21 -11.92
CA PHE A 50 -22.21 -6.55 -10.56
C PHE A 50 -23.74 -6.53 -10.43
N GLU A 51 -24.39 -5.43 -10.81
CA GLU A 51 -25.84 -5.26 -10.75
C GLU A 51 -26.59 -6.27 -11.64
N ALA A 52 -25.97 -6.69 -12.75
CA ALA A 52 -26.48 -7.75 -13.62
C ALA A 52 -26.26 -9.18 -13.07
N GLY A 53 -25.65 -9.33 -11.89
CA GLY A 53 -25.38 -10.64 -11.26
C GLY A 53 -24.35 -11.49 -12.02
N LYS A 54 -23.51 -10.89 -12.85
CA LYS A 54 -22.51 -11.60 -13.65
C LYS A 54 -21.23 -11.91 -12.86
N LEU A 55 -21.01 -11.16 -11.78
CA LEU A 55 -19.82 -11.32 -10.95
C LEU A 55 -20.00 -12.45 -9.94
N THR A 56 -18.91 -13.18 -9.70
CA THR A 56 -18.89 -14.17 -8.61
C THR A 56 -18.56 -13.46 -7.30
N GLU A 57 -19.48 -13.54 -6.34
CA GLU A 57 -19.26 -13.02 -5.00
C GLU A 57 -18.42 -14.02 -4.20
N TYR A 58 -17.34 -13.54 -3.60
CA TYR A 58 -16.58 -14.28 -2.61
C TYR A 58 -16.64 -13.53 -1.29
N MET A 59 -17.20 -14.16 -0.26
CA MET A 59 -17.13 -13.67 1.11
C MET A 59 -16.21 -14.61 1.90
N PRO A 60 -15.06 -14.13 2.40
CA PRO A 60 -14.20 -14.93 3.27
C PRO A 60 -14.98 -15.42 4.49
N PRO A 61 -14.68 -16.61 5.04
CA PRO A 61 -15.31 -17.08 6.29
C PRO A 61 -15.14 -16.11 7.46
N SER A 62 -14.08 -15.32 7.44
CA SER A 62 -13.79 -14.27 8.41
C SER A 62 -14.56 -12.96 8.19
N GLY A 63 -15.30 -12.83 7.08
CA GLY A 63 -15.88 -11.56 6.61
C GLY A 63 -14.86 -10.67 5.89
N TYR A 64 -15.32 -9.55 5.32
CA TYR A 64 -14.47 -8.53 4.70
C TYR A 64 -13.63 -7.73 5.70
N VAL A 65 -14.00 -7.74 6.98
CA VAL A 65 -13.23 -7.12 8.07
C VAL A 65 -12.77 -8.23 9.03
N PRO A 66 -11.73 -8.99 8.67
CA PRO A 66 -11.37 -10.21 9.38
C PRO A 66 -10.83 -9.97 10.79
N ASP A 67 -10.25 -8.80 11.05
CA ASP A 67 -9.49 -8.49 12.26
C ASP A 67 -9.64 -7.02 12.71
N ALA A 68 -9.09 -6.74 13.89
CA ALA A 68 -9.11 -5.43 14.51
C ALA A 68 -8.32 -4.39 13.70
N GLU A 69 -7.23 -4.77 13.04
CA GLU A 69 -6.40 -3.86 12.25
C GLU A 69 -7.17 -3.34 11.02
N THR A 70 -7.88 -4.22 10.33
CA THR A 70 -8.76 -3.87 9.21
C THR A 70 -9.89 -2.95 9.68
N ALA A 71 -10.50 -3.25 10.84
CA ALA A 71 -11.56 -2.42 11.41
C ALA A 71 -11.06 -1.00 11.77
N ILE A 72 -9.88 -0.89 12.38
CA ILE A 72 -9.24 0.40 12.70
C ILE A 72 -8.93 1.15 11.41
N SER A 73 -8.43 0.48 10.38
CA SER A 73 -8.11 1.10 9.09
C SER A 73 -9.34 1.71 8.42
N ILE A 74 -10.45 0.99 8.39
CA ILE A 74 -11.75 1.50 7.91
C ILE A 74 -12.20 2.70 8.76
N ALA A 75 -12.13 2.58 10.08
CA ALA A 75 -12.54 3.65 10.99
C ALA A 75 -11.73 4.93 10.77
N LEU A 76 -10.40 4.83 10.61
CA LEU A 76 -9.53 5.98 10.34
C LEU A 76 -9.82 6.62 8.99
N ALA A 77 -10.06 5.82 7.94
CA ALA A 77 -10.44 6.33 6.63
C ALA A 77 -11.76 7.13 6.67
N VAL A 78 -12.66 6.79 7.59
CA VAL A 78 -13.94 7.49 7.79
C VAL A 78 -13.80 8.69 8.74
N TRP A 79 -13.09 8.55 9.85
CA TRP A 79 -12.98 9.61 10.87
C TRP A 79 -12.16 10.81 10.39
N LYS A 80 -11.04 10.59 9.69
CA LYS A 80 -10.14 11.66 9.25
C LYS A 80 -10.82 12.74 8.39
N PRO A 81 -11.64 12.41 7.37
CA PRO A 81 -12.35 13.44 6.60
C PRO A 81 -13.48 14.11 7.38
N ILE A 82 -14.08 13.45 8.38
CA ILE A 82 -15.19 14.02 9.15
C ILE A 82 -14.69 14.96 10.26
N TYR A 83 -13.70 14.51 11.04
CA TYR A 83 -13.25 15.17 12.26
C TYR A 83 -11.89 15.87 12.11
N GLY A 84 -11.20 15.64 10.99
CA GLY A 84 -9.89 16.21 10.70
C GLY A 84 -8.73 15.33 11.14
N VAL A 85 -7.74 15.21 10.26
CA VAL A 85 -6.54 14.36 10.45
C VAL A 85 -5.84 14.62 11.78
N LYS A 86 -5.54 15.89 12.08
CA LYS A 86 -4.82 16.28 13.31
C LYS A 86 -5.58 15.95 14.59
N GLN A 87 -6.91 15.92 14.56
CA GLN A 87 -7.71 15.59 15.74
C GLN A 87 -7.64 14.09 15.99
N ILE A 88 -7.91 13.29 14.96
CA ILE A 88 -7.90 11.83 15.06
C ILE A 88 -6.53 11.30 15.43
N GLU A 89 -5.45 11.84 14.86
CA GLU A 89 -4.08 11.40 15.19
C GLU A 89 -3.71 11.56 16.67
N ARG A 90 -4.32 12.51 17.39
CA ARG A 90 -4.09 12.69 18.84
C ARG A 90 -4.81 11.66 19.71
N GLU A 91 -5.74 10.90 19.13
CA GLU A 91 -6.51 9.88 19.83
C GLU A 91 -5.85 8.50 19.72
N ALA A 92 -4.69 8.39 19.09
CA ALA A 92 -3.90 7.17 19.13
C ALA A 92 -3.40 6.87 20.56
N PRO A 93 -3.26 5.59 20.97
CA PRO A 93 -3.55 4.38 20.19
C PRO A 93 -5.05 4.13 19.96
N TYR A 94 -5.36 3.45 18.87
CA TYR A 94 -6.73 3.03 18.54
C TYR A 94 -6.95 1.58 18.92
N PHE A 95 -8.20 1.25 19.21
CA PHE A 95 -8.61 -0.10 19.56
C PHE A 95 -9.84 -0.52 18.76
N ALA A 96 -9.98 -1.81 18.51
CA ALA A 96 -11.20 -2.39 17.97
C ALA A 96 -11.54 -3.70 18.67
N TYR A 97 -12.82 -3.86 18.99
CA TYR A 97 -13.34 -5.02 19.71
C TYR A 97 -14.47 -5.65 18.92
N LEU A 98 -14.45 -6.98 18.77
CA LEU A 98 -15.51 -7.72 18.08
C LEU A 98 -16.62 -8.09 19.08
N VAL A 99 -17.82 -7.60 18.83
CA VAL A 99 -19.02 -7.87 19.65
C VAL A 99 -20.18 -8.16 18.70
N ASP A 100 -20.81 -9.32 18.84
CA ASP A 100 -22.02 -9.72 18.11
C ASP A 100 -21.95 -9.55 16.58
N GLY A 101 -20.78 -9.82 15.99
CA GLY A 101 -20.56 -9.68 14.54
C GLY A 101 -20.26 -8.25 14.07
N TYR A 102 -20.03 -7.34 15.00
CA TYR A 102 -19.64 -5.95 14.74
C TYR A 102 -18.30 -5.63 15.37
N TRP A 103 -17.47 -4.91 14.64
CA TRP A 103 -16.30 -4.25 15.19
C TRP A 103 -16.71 -2.91 15.78
N VAL A 104 -16.36 -2.69 17.04
CA VAL A 104 -16.46 -1.38 17.70
C VAL A 104 -15.06 -0.79 17.76
N ALA A 105 -14.77 0.16 16.89
CA ALA A 105 -13.52 0.89 16.85
C ALA A 105 -13.59 2.16 17.70
N THR A 106 -12.52 2.48 18.42
CA THR A 106 -12.42 3.66 19.28
C THR A 106 -11.02 4.26 19.28
N GLY A 107 -10.93 5.58 19.37
CA GLY A 107 -9.73 6.26 19.85
C GLY A 107 -9.54 6.15 21.36
N SER A 108 -8.47 6.77 21.86
CA SER A 108 -8.10 6.86 23.27
C SER A 108 -7.93 8.32 23.71
N LEU A 109 -7.97 8.54 25.03
CA LEU A 109 -7.63 9.81 25.65
C LEU A 109 -6.46 9.59 26.62
N PRO A 110 -5.57 10.60 26.79
CA PRO A 110 -4.61 10.56 27.88
C PRO A 110 -5.32 10.48 29.23
N GLU A 111 -4.67 9.85 30.19
CA GLU A 111 -5.20 9.71 31.55
C GLU A 111 -5.53 11.08 32.16
N GLY A 112 -6.69 11.19 32.81
CA GLY A 112 -7.15 12.43 33.47
C GLY A 112 -7.82 13.46 32.56
N TRP A 113 -7.99 13.20 31.27
CA TRP A 113 -8.70 14.09 30.35
C TRP A 113 -10.22 13.87 30.41
N LEU A 114 -10.98 14.97 30.44
CA LEU A 114 -12.43 14.98 30.29
C LEU A 114 -12.79 15.21 28.81
N GLY A 115 -13.63 14.35 28.24
CA GLY A 115 -14.06 14.43 26.85
C GLY A 115 -14.45 13.06 26.28
N GLY A 116 -14.52 12.94 24.96
CA GLY A 116 -14.61 11.63 24.32
C GLY A 116 -13.84 11.53 23.00
N THR A 117 -13.88 10.33 22.44
CA THR A 117 -13.09 9.92 21.27
C THR A 117 -14.00 9.59 20.10
N ALA A 118 -13.40 9.51 18.91
CA ALA A 118 -14.03 8.95 17.74
C ALA A 118 -14.40 7.48 18.01
N LYS A 119 -15.62 7.10 17.63
CA LYS A 119 -16.11 5.73 17.69
C LYS A 119 -16.79 5.37 16.38
N ALA A 120 -16.70 4.11 16.00
CA ALA A 120 -17.39 3.55 14.84
C ALA A 120 -17.86 2.13 15.12
N ILE A 121 -19.02 1.77 14.57
CA ILE A 121 -19.53 0.40 14.54
C ILE A 121 -19.49 -0.07 13.09
N ILE A 122 -18.80 -1.19 12.83
CA ILE A 122 -18.55 -1.72 11.49
C ILE A 122 -18.99 -3.19 11.44
N ARG A 123 -19.82 -3.56 10.48
CA ARG A 123 -20.24 -4.96 10.30
C ARG A 123 -19.05 -5.81 9.85
N ARG A 124 -18.73 -6.88 10.59
CA ARG A 124 -17.60 -7.78 10.28
C ARG A 124 -17.72 -8.42 8.90
N SER A 125 -18.92 -8.84 8.51
CA SER A 125 -19.15 -9.58 7.27
C SER A 125 -18.94 -8.72 6.02
N THR A 126 -19.50 -7.51 5.99
CA THR A 126 -19.56 -6.68 4.78
C THR A 126 -18.67 -5.42 4.82
N GLY A 127 -18.14 -5.05 5.98
CA GLY A 127 -17.44 -3.76 6.16
C GLY A 127 -18.35 -2.54 6.19
N GLU A 128 -19.68 -2.73 6.23
CA GLU A 128 -20.65 -1.65 6.38
C GLU A 128 -20.36 -0.84 7.65
N VAL A 129 -20.16 0.47 7.51
CA VAL A 129 -20.02 1.40 8.63
C VAL A 129 -21.41 1.83 9.09
N VAL A 130 -21.88 1.25 10.18
CA VAL A 130 -23.27 1.37 10.68
C VAL A 130 -23.47 2.64 11.51
N HIS A 131 -22.44 3.06 12.25
CA HIS A 131 -22.53 4.21 13.14
C HIS A 131 -21.17 4.88 13.29
N VAL A 132 -21.16 6.20 13.40
CA VAL A 132 -19.98 7.02 13.68
C VAL A 132 -20.36 8.15 14.62
N ILE A 133 -19.57 8.39 15.65
CA ILE A 133 -19.75 9.50 16.59
C ILE A 133 -18.39 10.00 17.12
N HIS A 134 -18.34 11.27 17.50
CA HIS A 134 -17.25 11.88 18.26
C HIS A 134 -17.87 12.79 19.31
N TYR A 135 -17.59 12.54 20.59
CA TYR A 135 -18.14 13.36 21.68
C TYR A 135 -17.32 14.65 21.83
N LYS A 136 -18.01 15.79 21.92
CA LYS A 136 -17.43 17.12 22.16
C LYS A 136 -17.15 17.38 23.64
#